data_AF-A0A7W2IVG5-F1
#
_entry.id   AF-A0A7W2IVG5-F1
#
_cell.length_a   1.000
_cell.length_b   1.000
_cell.length_c   1.000
_cell.angle_alpha   90.00
_cell.angle_beta   90.00
_cell.angle_gamma   90.00
#
_symmetry.space_group_name_H-M   'P 1'
#
loop_
_entity.id
_entity.type
_entity.pdbx_description
1 polymer ?
#
loop_
_entity_poly.entity_id
_entity_poly.type
_entity_poly.pdbx_seq_one_letter_code
_entity_poly.pdbx_strand_id
1 'polypeptide(L)'
;MNNPRIFIVAFFIACLILAITLWLLSSQSPVTIQGTVISQTLTQSLDGHRRYLNVMTDDNQTLLITSPATVECPKGSRISLELESTLFQQQSRYRFKACYRQQSESIKP
;
A
#
# COMPACT_ATOMS: atom_id res chain seq x y z
N MET A 1 52.27 -13.12 10.79
CA MET A 1 51.33 -14.27 10.77
C MET A 1 50.05 -13.85 11.46
N ASN A 2 48.97 -13.84 10.70
CA ASN A 2 47.58 -13.57 11.04
C ASN A 2 47.26 -13.72 12.52
N ASN A 3 46.97 -12.62 13.21
CA ASN A 3 46.58 -12.67 14.62
C ASN A 3 45.09 -13.02 14.69
N PRO A 4 44.71 -14.21 15.18
CA PRO A 4 43.32 -14.69 15.17
C PRO A 4 42.36 -13.74 15.91
N ARG A 5 42.88 -12.97 16.87
CA ARG A 5 42.12 -11.95 17.59
C ARG A 5 41.57 -10.85 16.68
N ILE A 6 42.30 -10.48 15.61
CA ILE A 6 41.88 -9.44 14.66
C ILE A 6 40.66 -9.90 13.87
N PHE A 7 40.64 -11.17 13.45
CA PHE A 7 39.50 -11.75 12.71
C PHE A 7 38.25 -11.86 13.58
N ILE A 8 38.42 -12.22 14.87
CA ILE A 8 37.31 -12.28 15.83
C ILE A 8 36.71 -10.89 16.04
N VAL A 9 37.54 -9.87 16.27
CA VAL A 9 37.07 -8.49 16.44
C VAL A 9 36.38 -7.98 15.17
N ALA A 10 36.95 -8.23 13.99
CA ALA A 10 36.35 -7.85 12.71
C ALA A 10 34.98 -8.52 12.49
N PHE A 11 34.82 -9.79 12.88
CA PHE A 11 33.55 -10.50 12.78
C PHE A 11 32.47 -9.87 13.66
N PHE A 12 32.77 -9.55 14.91
CA PHE A 12 31.81 -8.86 15.80
C PHE A 12 31.42 -7.48 15.29
N ILE A 13 32.38 -6.71 14.75
CA ILE A 13 32.10 -5.42 14.13
C ILE A 13 31.17 -5.59 12.92
N ALA A 14 31.43 -6.58 12.06
CA ALA A 14 30.58 -6.86 10.91
C ALA A 14 29.16 -7.26 11.32
N CYS A 15 29.01 -8.11 12.33
CA CYS A 15 27.70 -8.47 12.89
C CYS A 15 26.97 -7.26 13.48
N LEU A 16 27.67 -6.37 14.17
CA LEU A 16 27.09 -5.16 14.76
C LEU A 16 26.62 -4.20 13.65
N ILE A 17 27.43 -3.98 12.61
CA ILE A 17 27.04 -3.18 11.45
C ILE A 17 25.81 -3.78 10.77
N LEU A 18 25.78 -5.10 10.56
CA LEU A 18 24.63 -5.79 9.96
C LEU A 18 23.37 -5.65 10.82
N ALA A 19 23.48 -5.78 12.14
CA ALA A 19 22.33 -5.62 13.04
C ALA A 19 21.76 -4.20 12.97
N ILE A 20 22.63 -3.17 12.93
CA ILE A 20 22.22 -1.77 12.81
C ILE A 20 21.51 -1.53 11.47
N THR A 21 22.04 -2.04 10.35
CA THR A 21 21.42 -1.82 9.04
C THR A 21 20.07 -2.50 8.90
N LEU A 22 19.92 -3.73 9.43
CA LEU A 22 18.64 -4.43 9.46
C LEU A 22 17.60 -3.72 10.32
N TRP A 23 18.02 -3.19 11.48
CA TRP A 23 17.13 -2.42 12.35
C TRP A 23 16.64 -1.14 11.67
N LEU A 24 17.53 -0.44 10.97
CA LEU A 24 17.18 0.79 10.24
C LEU A 24 16.22 0.51 9.07
N LEU A 25 16.36 -0.63 8.39
CA LEU A 25 15.51 -1.01 7.26
C LEU A 25 14.07 -1.34 7.65
N SER A 26 13.87 -1.90 8.85
CA SER A 26 12.56 -2.40 9.31
C SER A 26 11.55 -1.31 9.65
N SER A 27 11.94 -0.04 9.68
CA SER A 27 11.09 1.05 10.20
C SER A 27 10.10 1.66 9.18
N GLN A 28 9.93 1.05 8.01
CA GLN A 28 8.98 1.55 7.01
C GLN A 28 7.55 1.18 7.40
N SER A 29 6.82 2.16 7.93
CA SER A 29 5.38 2.05 8.16
C SER A 29 4.63 2.24 6.84
N PRO A 30 3.54 1.48 6.60
CA PRO A 30 2.75 1.64 5.39
C PRO A 30 2.08 3.02 5.36
N VAL A 31 2.33 3.79 4.30
CA VAL A 31 1.71 5.11 4.12
C VAL A 31 0.28 4.92 3.66
N THR A 32 -0.68 5.52 4.36
CA THR A 32 -2.10 5.47 3.95
C THR A 32 -2.46 6.75 3.20
N ILE A 33 -3.00 6.60 1.99
CA ILE A 33 -3.44 7.68 1.10
C ILE A 33 -4.96 7.64 0.98
N GLN A 34 -5.60 8.80 0.88
CA GLN A 34 -7.04 8.89 0.67
C GLN A 34 -7.36 9.23 -0.78
N GLY A 35 -8.56 8.85 -1.22
CA GLY A 35 -9.06 9.20 -2.54
C GLY A 35 -10.57 9.05 -2.65
N THR A 36 -11.12 9.52 -3.75
CA THR A 36 -12.56 9.48 -4.05
C THR A 36 -12.81 8.60 -5.27
N VAL A 37 -13.80 7.69 -5.18
CA VAL A 37 -14.16 6.83 -6.32
C VAL A 37 -14.86 7.64 -7.40
N ILE A 38 -14.26 7.71 -8.59
CA ILE A 38 -14.83 8.34 -9.78
C ILE A 38 -15.78 7.37 -10.50
N SER A 39 -15.35 6.12 -10.66
CA SER A 39 -16.14 5.07 -11.31
C SER A 39 -15.71 3.69 -10.84
N GLN A 40 -16.57 2.70 -11.07
CA GLN A 40 -16.31 1.31 -10.75
C GLN A 40 -16.72 0.41 -11.92
N THR A 41 -15.96 -0.66 -12.13
CA THR A 41 -16.24 -1.69 -13.12
C THR A 41 -16.14 -3.05 -12.44
N LEU A 42 -17.23 -3.82 -12.45
CA LEU A 42 -17.23 -5.21 -12.01
C LEU A 42 -17.01 -6.11 -13.23
N THR A 43 -15.99 -6.96 -13.16
CA THR A 43 -15.70 -7.96 -14.18
C THR A 43 -15.87 -9.35 -13.59
N GLN A 44 -16.41 -10.26 -14.40
CA GLN A 44 -16.49 -11.68 -14.08
C GLN A 44 -15.36 -12.41 -14.80
N SER A 45 -14.64 -13.25 -14.06
CA SER A 45 -13.59 -14.13 -14.56
C SER A 45 -13.92 -15.57 -14.16
N LEU A 46 -13.19 -16.54 -14.70
CA LEU A 46 -13.28 -17.94 -14.33
C LEU A 46 -12.97 -18.16 -12.83
N ASP A 47 -12.10 -17.32 -12.26
CA ASP A 47 -11.71 -17.37 -10.84
C ASP A 47 -12.63 -16.56 -9.92
N GLY A 48 -13.72 -15.97 -10.45
CA GLY A 48 -14.68 -15.17 -9.68
C GLY A 48 -14.75 -13.71 -10.12
N HIS A 49 -15.17 -12.84 -9.21
CA HIS A 49 -15.48 -11.43 -9.52
C HIS A 49 -14.35 -10.50 -9.10
N ARG A 50 -13.96 -9.58 -9.98
CA ARG A 50 -12.99 -8.51 -9.68
C ARG A 50 -13.65 -7.16 -9.87
N ARG A 51 -13.58 -6.31 -8.84
CA ARG A 51 -14.06 -4.92 -8.91
C ARG A 51 -12.87 -3.99 -9.10
N TYR A 52 -12.85 -3.28 -10.21
CA TYR A 52 -11.89 -2.21 -10.48
C TYR A 52 -12.51 -0.87 -10.10
N LEU A 53 -11.75 -0.05 -9.39
CA LEU A 53 -12.13 1.29 -8.96
C LEU A 53 -11.20 2.29 -9.64
N ASN A 54 -11.77 3.28 -10.30
CA ASN A 54 -11.06 4.49 -10.72
C ASN A 54 -11.18 5.52 -9.60
N VAL A 55 -10.03 5.95 -9.09
CA VAL A 55 -9.95 6.74 -7.86
C VAL A 55 -9.19 8.02 -8.16
N MET A 56 -9.72 9.15 -7.73
CA MET A 56 -8.99 10.41 -7.70
C MET A 56 -8.31 10.55 -6.35
N THR A 57 -6.99 10.65 -6.32
CA THR A 57 -6.25 11.00 -5.10
C THR A 57 -6.41 12.48 -4.78
N ASP A 58 -6.03 12.87 -3.57
CA ASP A 58 -6.02 14.28 -3.15
C ASP A 58 -5.05 15.13 -4.00
N ASP A 59 -4.02 14.51 -4.58
CA ASP A 59 -3.09 15.12 -5.54
C ASP A 59 -3.66 15.21 -6.97
N ASN A 60 -4.96 14.96 -7.13
CA ASN A 60 -5.68 15.02 -8.39
C ASN A 60 -5.17 14.00 -9.45
N GLN A 61 -4.49 12.94 -9.02
CA GLN A 61 -4.06 11.85 -9.89
C GLN A 61 -5.17 10.80 -9.96
N THR A 62 -5.37 10.21 -11.15
CA THR A 62 -6.32 9.10 -11.31
C THR A 62 -5.57 7.77 -11.23
N LEU A 63 -6.01 6.90 -10.33
CA LEU A 63 -5.45 5.57 -10.10
C LEU A 63 -6.51 4.50 -10.36
N LEU A 64 -6.12 3.42 -11.02
CA LEU A 64 -6.94 2.22 -11.19
C LEU A 64 -6.54 1.17 -10.15
N ILE A 65 -7.47 0.80 -9.29
CA ILE A 65 -7.20 -0.05 -8.12
C ILE A 65 -8.18 -1.21 -8.10
N THR A 66 -7.70 -2.40 -7.74
CA THR A 66 -8.55 -3.58 -7.58
C THR A 66 -9.06 -3.65 -6.13
N SER A 67 -10.35 -3.90 -5.97
CA SER A 67 -11.01 -4.09 -4.68
C SER A 67 -11.76 -5.43 -4.65
N PRO A 68 -11.98 -6.02 -3.46
CA PRO A 68 -12.80 -7.21 -3.33
C PRO A 68 -14.21 -6.98 -3.87
N ALA A 69 -14.74 -7.92 -4.64
CA ALA A 69 -16.10 -7.83 -5.18
C ALA A 69 -17.19 -7.87 -4.08
N THR A 70 -16.85 -8.30 -2.87
CA THR A 70 -17.74 -8.28 -1.69
C THR A 70 -17.96 -6.88 -1.10
N VAL A 71 -17.05 -5.93 -1.35
CA VAL A 71 -17.13 -4.57 -0.80
C VAL A 71 -17.72 -3.62 -1.83
N GLU A 72 -18.88 -3.04 -1.53
CA GLU A 72 -19.51 -2.04 -2.39
C GLU A 72 -18.94 -0.64 -2.13
N CYS A 73 -18.27 -0.09 -3.15
CA CYS A 73 -17.76 1.28 -3.17
C CYS A 73 -18.36 2.06 -4.35
N PRO A 74 -19.56 2.65 -4.18
CA PRO A 74 -20.16 3.45 -5.24
C PRO A 74 -19.34 4.72 -5.50
N LYS A 75 -19.55 5.30 -6.69
CA LYS A 75 -19.02 6.61 -7.07
C LYS A 75 -19.29 7.64 -5.97
N GLY A 76 -18.30 8.48 -5.66
CA GLY A 76 -18.35 9.48 -4.59
C GLY A 76 -17.92 8.95 -3.22
N SER A 77 -17.76 7.63 -3.04
CA SER A 77 -17.25 7.10 -1.77
C SER A 77 -15.79 7.52 -1.55
N ARG A 78 -15.43 7.76 -0.29
CA ARG A 78 -14.03 7.94 0.11
C ARG A 78 -13.40 6.58 0.31
N ILE A 79 -12.17 6.41 -0.18
CA ILE A 79 -11.40 5.19 0.01
C ILE A 79 -10.06 5.50 0.63
N SER A 80 -9.58 4.53 1.41
CA SER A 80 -8.23 4.52 1.93
C SER A 80 -7.41 3.45 1.21
N LEU A 81 -6.24 3.87 0.78
CA LEU A 81 -5.28 3.09 0.03
C LEU A 81 -4.00 2.98 0.84
N GLU A 82 -3.38 1.82 0.80
CA GLU A 82 -2.09 1.58 1.42
C GLU A 82 -1.02 1.62 0.32
N LEU A 83 -0.03 2.49 0.51
CA LEU A 83 1.14 2.58 -0.35
C LEU A 83 2.17 1.57 0.13
N GLU A 84 2.34 0.51 -0.65
CA GLU A 84 3.44 -0.42 -0.49
C GLU A 84 4.64 0.12 -1.29
N SER A 85 5.52 0.86 -0.62
CA SER A 85 6.84 1.22 -1.14
C SER A 85 7.89 0.32 -0.49
N THR A 86 8.67 -0.40 -1.29
CA THR A 86 9.88 -1.06 -0.81
C THR A 86 11.09 -0.28 -1.32
N LEU A 87 12.18 -0.19 -0.54
CA LEU A 87 13.39 0.57 -0.90
C LEU A 87 14.01 0.17 -2.26
N PHE A 88 13.71 -1.03 -2.76
CA PHE A 88 14.20 -1.54 -4.04
C PHE A 88 13.18 -1.42 -5.19
N GLN A 89 11.93 -1.02 -4.92
CA GLN A 89 10.93 -0.83 -5.96
C GLN A 89 10.86 0.63 -6.41
N GLN A 90 11.17 0.84 -7.68
CA GLN A 90 11.08 2.13 -8.36
C GLN A 90 9.61 2.57 -8.61
N GLN A 91 8.64 1.69 -8.36
CA GLN A 91 7.22 1.91 -8.59
C GLN A 91 6.41 1.52 -7.34
N SER A 92 5.75 2.51 -6.75
CA SER A 92 4.89 2.32 -5.59
C SER A 92 3.62 1.54 -5.97
N ARG A 93 3.27 0.52 -5.18
CA ARG A 93 2.02 -0.23 -5.37
C ARG A 93 0.95 0.30 -4.43
N TYR A 94 -0.25 0.50 -4.97
CA TYR A 94 -1.42 0.91 -4.19
C TYR A 94 -2.29 -0.31 -3.90
N ARG A 95 -2.62 -0.50 -2.63
CA ARG A 95 -3.49 -1.59 -2.17
C ARG A 95 -4.76 -1.03 -1.56
N PHE A 96 -5.89 -1.63 -1.91
CA PHE A 96 -7.17 -1.29 -1.29
C PHE A 96 -7.17 -1.69 0.19
N LYS A 97 -7.47 -0.74 1.08
CA LYS A 97 -7.55 -0.97 2.52
C LYS A 97 -8.99 -0.95 3.02
N ALA A 98 -9.68 0.17 2.83
CA ALA A 98 -11.06 0.33 3.26
C ALA A 98 -11.80 1.38 2.45
N CYS A 99 -13.12 1.35 2.54
CA CYS A 99 -14.03 2.21 1.82
C CYS A 99 -15.11 2.73 2.75
N TYR A 100 -15.37 4.03 2.65
CA TYR A 100 -16.32 4.75 3.47
C TYR A 100 -17.36 5.33 2.52
N ARG A 101 -18.60 4.82 2.61
CA ARG A 101 -19.71 5.40 1.85
C ARG A 101 -19.87 6.85 2.28
N GLN A 102 -19.85 7.78 1.31
CA GLN A 102 -20.43 9.09 1.58
C GLN A 102 -21.93 8.89 1.71
N GLN A 103 -22.44 9.18 2.90
CA GLN A 103 -23.87 9.23 3.16
C GLN A 103 -24.42 10.47 2.43
N SER A 104 -24.71 10.34 1.14
CA SER A 104 -25.50 11.35 0.43
C SER A 104 -26.95 11.19 0.88
N GLU A 105 -27.32 12.04 1.83
CA GLU A 105 -28.66 12.34 2.30
C GLU A 105 -29.65 12.40 1.12
N SER A 106 -30.44 11.33 0.97
CA SER A 106 -31.63 11.31 0.13
C SER A 106 -32.80 11.80 0.97
N ILE A 107 -32.98 13.11 1.03
CA ILE A 107 -34.29 13.70 1.31
C ILE A 107 -34.45 14.88 0.36
N LYS A 108 -35.24 14.67 -0.70
CA LYS A 108 -36.02 15.77 -1.25
C LYS A 108 -37.42 15.25 -1.62
N PRO A 109 -38.49 15.87 -1.09
CA PRO A 109 -39.87 15.61 -1.49
C PRO A 109 -40.15 16.09 -2.91
#